data_AF-A0A445I3H0-F1
#
_entry.id   AF-A0A445I3H0-F1
#
_cell.length_a   1.000
_cell.length_b   1.000
_cell.length_c   1.000
_cell.angle_alpha   90.00
_cell.angle_beta   90.00
_cell.angle_gamma   90.00
#
_symmetry.space_group_name_H-M   'P 1'
#
loop_
_entity.id
_entity.type
_entity.pdbx_description
1 polymer ?
#
loop_
_entity_poly.entity_id
_entity_poly.type
_entity_poly.pdbx_seq_one_letter_code
_entity_poly.pdbx_strand_id
1 'polypeptide(L)'
;MKKKIINREKLQEQAIGAEGVTSDTISDIKDSIKTEKEKLVTSPYQYLTSWRDFDDPSEGEFLYRVNTHSFPQLVAPKGTKVLYNVGTWNGYLFSGVSWQRMHAIFNFSLDLIDKEFNPTGTTEHFLWSSQTQSWDIVNTHPIDQCEYYAVCGVNSNCNINDLPICVCLQGFIPKYQAKWDSHDWSGGYRFLKYSGMKLRDISSSWFNKSLSLKECETLCLRNCLYTAYANLYVIGGGSGYLHWFDDIVDMRNHTDEGQEIYIRLPFFEL
;
A
#
# COMPACT_ATOMS: atom_id res chain seq x y z
N MET A 1 5.34 -13.34 25.15
CA MET A 1 5.38 -13.13 23.69
C MET A 1 6.84 -13.05 23.30
N LYS A 2 7.32 -13.89 22.37
CA LYS A 2 8.75 -13.89 21.96
C LYS A 2 8.95 -12.89 20.81
N LYS A 3 10.19 -12.51 20.50
CA LYS A 3 10.55 -11.54 19.45
C LYS A 3 11.17 -12.32 18.29
N LYS A 4 10.91 -11.94 17.02
CA LYS A 4 11.77 -12.37 15.92
C LYS A 4 12.92 -11.37 15.82
N ILE A 5 14.01 -11.63 16.54
CA ILE A 5 15.31 -11.01 16.23
C ILE A 5 15.86 -11.87 15.09
N ILE A 6 15.91 -11.31 13.89
CA ILE A 6 16.58 -11.96 12.77
C ILE A 6 18.09 -11.91 13.10
N ASN A 7 18.73 -13.07 13.23
CA ASN A 7 20.16 -13.12 13.49
C ASN A 7 20.91 -12.78 12.19
N ARG A 8 21.48 -11.58 12.13
CA ARG A 8 22.28 -11.09 11.01
C ARG A 8 23.45 -12.03 10.67
N GLU A 9 24.02 -12.72 11.66
CA GLU A 9 25.10 -13.69 11.44
C GLU A 9 24.65 -14.86 10.55
N LYS A 10 23.43 -15.36 10.77
CA LYS A 10 22.87 -16.47 9.98
C LYS A 10 22.54 -16.06 8.55
N LEU A 11 22.09 -14.82 8.35
CA LEU A 11 21.86 -14.27 7.01
C LEU A 11 23.15 -13.98 6.26
N GLN A 12 24.19 -13.51 6.97
CA GLN A 12 25.51 -13.30 6.41
C GLN A 12 26.13 -14.62 5.92
N GLU A 13 26.03 -15.71 6.69
CA GLU A 13 26.48 -17.04 6.26
C GLU A 13 25.73 -17.55 5.01
N GLN A 14 24.42 -17.30 4.92
CA GLN A 14 23.60 -17.66 3.75
C GLN A 14 23.92 -16.82 2.51
N ALA A 15 24.18 -15.52 2.69
CA ALA A 15 24.56 -14.62 1.62
C ALA A 15 25.93 -14.97 1.02
N ILE A 16 26.90 -15.35 1.87
CA ILE A 16 28.24 -15.79 1.43
C ILE A 16 28.17 -17.10 0.64
N GLY A 17 27.18 -17.97 0.90
CA GLY A 17 26.97 -19.23 0.18
C GLY A 17 26.14 -19.15 -1.11
N ALA A 18 25.56 -17.99 -1.44
CA ALA A 18 24.58 -17.83 -2.53
C ALA A 18 25.16 -17.23 -3.83
N GLU A 19 26.48 -17.06 -3.94
CA GLU A 19 27.15 -16.65 -5.18
C GLU A 19 26.90 -17.67 -6.30
N GLY A 20 25.88 -17.43 -7.12
CA GLY A 20 25.55 -18.25 -8.29
C GLY A 20 24.06 -18.43 -8.62
N VAL A 21 23.13 -17.87 -7.85
CA VAL A 21 21.69 -18.02 -8.16
C VAL A 21 21.24 -16.99 -9.21
N THR A 22 21.23 -17.40 -10.48
CA THR A 22 20.52 -16.70 -11.55
C THR A 22 19.02 -16.99 -11.45
N SER A 23 18.21 -15.99 -11.11
CA SER A 23 16.75 -16.11 -10.94
C SER A 23 16.00 -15.93 -12.28
N ASP A 24 15.63 -17.02 -12.94
CA ASP A 24 14.42 -17.15 -13.77
C ASP A 24 13.30 -17.62 -12.82
N THR A 25 12.08 -17.09 -12.67
CA THR A 25 11.26 -16.08 -13.36
C THR A 25 10.25 -15.51 -12.33
N ILE A 26 9.48 -14.49 -12.72
CA ILE A 26 8.42 -13.80 -11.95
C ILE A 26 7.53 -14.68 -11.02
N SER A 27 7.41 -16.00 -11.24
CA SER A 27 6.68 -16.92 -10.35
C SER A 27 7.28 -17.01 -8.95
N ASP A 28 8.59 -17.16 -8.84
CA ASP A 28 9.28 -17.48 -7.57
C ASP A 28 9.26 -16.27 -6.63
N ILE A 29 9.30 -15.10 -7.26
CA ILE A 29 9.05 -13.78 -6.72
C ILE A 29 7.66 -13.67 -6.07
N LYS A 30 6.59 -14.08 -6.78
CA LYS A 30 5.21 -14.03 -6.26
C LYS A 30 5.07 -14.92 -5.03
N ASP A 31 5.65 -16.11 -5.07
CA ASP A 31 5.53 -17.09 -4.01
C ASP A 31 6.30 -16.66 -2.74
N SER A 32 7.43 -15.98 -2.89
CA SER A 32 8.21 -15.46 -1.77
C SER A 32 7.45 -14.37 -0.99
N ILE A 33 6.84 -13.39 -1.67
CA ILE A 33 6.05 -12.36 -0.95
C ILE A 33 4.76 -12.93 -0.39
N LYS A 34 4.08 -13.80 -1.14
CA LYS A 34 2.89 -14.48 -0.63
C LYS A 34 3.22 -15.23 0.66
N THR A 35 4.35 -15.90 0.70
CA THR A 35 4.86 -16.59 1.89
C THR A 35 5.17 -15.60 3.03
N GLU A 36 5.75 -14.43 2.76
CA GLU A 36 6.02 -13.41 3.79
C GLU A 36 4.72 -12.82 4.37
N LYS A 37 3.73 -12.55 3.53
CA LYS A 37 2.38 -12.15 3.95
C LYS A 37 1.74 -13.24 4.82
N GLU A 38 1.77 -14.50 4.37
CA GLU A 38 1.21 -15.62 5.13
C GLU A 38 1.93 -15.82 6.45
N LYS A 39 3.26 -15.65 6.49
CA LYS A 39 4.06 -15.63 7.73
C LYS A 39 3.57 -14.51 8.66
N LEU A 40 3.36 -13.28 8.19
CA LEU A 40 2.85 -12.17 9.03
C LEU A 40 1.45 -12.43 9.59
N VAL A 41 0.59 -13.12 8.83
CA VAL A 41 -0.80 -13.42 9.23
C VAL A 41 -0.89 -14.63 10.17
N THR A 42 -0.06 -15.65 9.97
CA THR A 42 -0.12 -16.93 10.70
C THR A 42 0.91 -17.05 11.84
N SER A 43 1.89 -16.14 11.90
CA SER A 43 2.92 -16.12 12.93
C SER A 43 2.36 -15.76 14.31
N PRO A 44 2.89 -16.35 15.40
CA PRO A 44 2.63 -15.88 16.76
C PRO A 44 3.15 -14.44 17.00
N TYR A 45 3.96 -13.91 16.09
CA TYR A 45 4.44 -12.53 16.02
C TYR A 45 3.64 -11.77 14.95
N GLN A 46 2.52 -11.15 15.35
CA GLN A 46 1.58 -10.47 14.45
C GLN A 46 2.00 -9.03 14.10
N TYR A 47 3.08 -8.54 14.70
CA TYR A 47 3.58 -7.18 14.54
C TYR A 47 5.09 -7.11 14.79
N LEU A 48 5.73 -6.08 14.23
CA LEU A 48 7.07 -5.62 14.60
C LEU A 48 6.93 -4.36 15.45
N THR A 49 7.84 -4.17 16.41
CA THR A 49 7.97 -2.94 17.17
C THR A 49 9.24 -2.22 16.71
N SER A 50 9.24 -0.89 16.77
CA SER A 50 10.48 -0.16 16.57
C SER A 50 11.46 -0.44 17.71
N TRP A 51 12.73 -0.12 17.50
CA TRP A 51 13.67 0.05 18.59
C TRP A 51 13.27 1.27 19.44
N ARG A 52 13.67 1.27 20.71
CA ARG A 52 13.42 2.38 21.64
C ARG A 52 14.22 3.61 21.23
N ASP A 53 15.49 3.41 20.91
CA ASP A 53 16.41 4.39 20.34
C ASP A 53 17.49 3.65 19.52
N PHE A 54 18.45 4.38 18.95
CA PHE A 54 19.45 3.81 18.05
C PHE A 54 20.46 2.89 18.75
N ASP A 55 20.59 3.01 20.07
CA ASP A 55 21.50 2.22 20.89
C ASP A 55 20.77 1.09 21.65
N ASP A 56 19.43 1.15 21.70
CA ASP A 56 18.59 0.29 22.52
C ASP A 56 17.51 -0.47 21.72
N PRO A 57 17.72 -1.78 21.48
CA PRO A 57 16.80 -2.62 20.70
C PRO A 57 15.56 -3.06 21.46
N SER A 58 15.31 -2.56 22.67
CA SER A 58 14.03 -2.80 23.36
C SER A 58 12.85 -2.15 22.63
N GLU A 59 11.63 -2.46 23.05
CA GLU A 59 10.42 -2.01 22.37
C GLU A 59 10.27 -0.48 22.41
N GLY A 60 10.15 0.12 21.23
CA GLY A 60 9.85 1.52 21.04
C GLY A 60 8.36 1.81 20.81
N GLU A 61 8.07 3.03 20.37
CA GLU A 61 6.70 3.58 20.33
C GLU A 61 5.93 3.23 19.05
N PHE A 62 6.60 2.72 18.02
CA PHE A 62 5.98 2.43 16.73
C PHE A 62 5.71 0.94 16.57
N LEU A 63 4.58 0.64 15.94
CA LEU A 63 4.19 -0.72 15.55
C LEU A 63 4.17 -0.83 14.04
N TYR A 64 4.43 -2.02 13.52
CA TYR A 64 4.25 -2.37 12.12
C TYR A 64 3.47 -3.68 12.06
N ARG A 65 2.21 -3.62 11.61
CA ARG A 65 1.26 -4.73 11.78
C ARG A 65 0.23 -4.80 10.68
N VAL A 66 -0.39 -5.97 10.55
CA VAL A 66 -1.58 -6.11 9.71
C VAL A 66 -2.81 -5.65 10.49
N ASN A 67 -3.50 -4.64 9.99
CA ASN A 67 -4.84 -4.27 10.41
C ASN A 67 -5.87 -5.09 9.62
N THR A 68 -6.73 -5.82 10.31
CA THR A 68 -7.72 -6.71 9.71
C THR A 68 -9.15 -6.17 9.81
N HIS A 69 -9.36 -4.94 10.30
CA HIS A 69 -10.66 -4.29 10.23
C HIS A 69 -11.02 -4.05 8.75
N SER A 70 -12.12 -4.65 8.30
CA SER A 70 -12.52 -4.73 6.88
C SER A 70 -11.64 -5.67 6.05
N PHE A 71 -10.77 -5.16 5.19
CA PHE A 71 -9.82 -6.00 4.43
C PHE A 71 -8.38 -5.76 4.91
N PRO A 72 -7.51 -6.80 4.95
CA PRO A 72 -6.19 -6.67 5.54
C PRO A 72 -5.32 -5.58 4.89
N GLN A 73 -4.85 -4.63 5.72
CA GLN A 73 -3.88 -3.60 5.37
C GLN A 73 -2.64 -3.70 6.23
N LEU A 74 -1.48 -3.41 5.65
CA LEU A 74 -0.24 -3.31 6.40
C LEU A 74 -0.02 -1.85 6.81
N VAL A 75 0.00 -1.58 8.11
CA VAL A 75 0.01 -0.23 8.68
C VAL A 75 1.08 -0.07 9.73
N ALA A 76 1.58 1.16 9.86
CA ALA A 76 2.56 1.52 10.87
C ALA A 76 2.03 2.63 11.80
N PRO A 77 1.37 2.29 12.93
CA PRO A 77 0.88 3.30 13.86
C PRO A 77 1.91 3.67 14.94
N LYS A 78 1.78 4.91 15.43
CA LYS A 78 2.34 5.39 16.71
C LYS A 78 1.17 5.64 17.67
N GLY A 79 0.97 4.74 18.62
CA GLY A 79 -0.23 4.75 19.47
C GLY A 79 -1.52 4.63 18.64
N THR A 80 -2.39 5.65 18.69
CA THR A 80 -3.66 5.68 17.94
C THR A 80 -3.56 6.33 16.56
N LYS A 81 -2.42 6.96 16.22
CA LYS A 81 -2.22 7.64 14.94
C LYS A 81 -1.48 6.73 13.97
N VAL A 82 -2.00 6.60 12.74
CA VAL A 82 -1.29 5.92 11.66
C VAL A 82 -0.21 6.85 11.11
N LEU A 83 1.06 6.43 11.11
CA LEU A 83 2.17 7.19 10.54
C LEU A 83 2.20 7.03 9.02
N TYR A 84 2.13 5.79 8.55
CA TYR A 84 1.96 5.45 7.14
C TYR A 84 1.19 4.14 6.99
N ASN A 85 0.60 4.00 5.82
CA ASN A 85 -0.17 2.83 5.42
C ASN A 85 0.45 2.28 4.13
N VAL A 86 1.03 1.09 4.24
CA VAL A 86 1.63 0.37 3.11
C VAL A 86 0.53 -0.16 2.17
N GLY A 87 -0.72 -0.21 2.64
CA GLY A 87 -1.87 -0.56 1.82
C GLY A 87 -2.20 -2.05 1.85
N THR A 88 -2.98 -2.47 0.86
CA THR A 88 -3.59 -3.80 0.77
C THR A 88 -2.78 -4.73 -0.10
N TRP A 89 -2.90 -6.04 0.15
CA TRP A 89 -2.36 -7.04 -0.78
C TRP A 89 -3.22 -7.12 -2.05
N ASN A 90 -2.68 -6.73 -3.19
CA ASN A 90 -3.38 -6.71 -4.48
C ASN A 90 -3.24 -8.03 -5.28
N GLY A 91 -2.78 -9.10 -4.64
CA GLY A 91 -2.51 -10.38 -5.30
C GLY A 91 -1.05 -10.55 -5.68
N TYR A 92 -0.32 -9.46 -5.91
CA TYR A 92 1.07 -9.45 -6.33
C TYR A 92 1.98 -8.70 -5.36
N LEU A 93 1.54 -7.53 -4.88
CA LEU A 93 2.29 -6.62 -4.01
C LEU A 93 1.38 -5.88 -3.02
N PHE A 94 1.97 -5.23 -2.02
CA PHE A 94 1.22 -4.30 -1.18
C PHE A 94 1.04 -2.96 -1.91
N SER A 95 -0.20 -2.47 -2.02
CA SER A 95 -0.57 -1.38 -2.94
C SER A 95 0.18 -0.06 -2.78
N GLY A 96 0.84 0.20 -1.64
CA GLY A 96 1.69 1.36 -1.41
C GLY A 96 3.15 1.18 -1.84
N VAL A 97 3.56 -0.01 -2.29
CA VAL A 97 4.89 -0.28 -2.86
C VAL A 97 4.79 -0.18 -4.38
N SER A 98 5.60 0.68 -4.99
CA SER A 98 5.66 0.83 -6.44
C SER A 98 6.31 -0.40 -7.11
N TRP A 99 6.00 -0.65 -8.38
CA TRP A 99 6.55 -1.79 -9.12
C TRP A 99 8.06 -1.71 -9.33
N GLN A 100 8.59 -0.55 -9.63
CA GLN A 100 10.03 -0.31 -9.78
C GLN A 100 10.79 -0.65 -8.50
N ARG A 101 10.26 -0.23 -7.34
CA ARG A 101 10.85 -0.54 -6.03
C ARG A 101 10.85 -2.04 -5.78
N MET A 102 9.73 -2.67 -6.09
CA MET A 102 9.57 -4.10 -5.96
C MET A 102 10.57 -4.87 -6.83
N HIS A 103 10.73 -4.48 -8.10
CA HIS A 103 11.72 -5.03 -9.02
C HIS A 103 13.16 -4.85 -8.52
N ALA A 104 13.48 -3.70 -7.93
CA ALA A 104 14.81 -3.44 -7.37
C ALA A 104 15.14 -4.40 -6.20
N ILE A 105 14.15 -4.70 -5.34
CA ILE A 105 14.30 -5.64 -4.23
C ILE A 105 14.44 -7.08 -4.75
N PHE A 106 13.72 -7.45 -5.82
CA PHE A 106 13.73 -8.80 -6.36
C PHE A 106 14.98 -9.24 -7.12
N ASN A 107 15.85 -8.29 -7.48
CA ASN A 107 17.19 -8.67 -7.92
C ASN A 107 17.96 -9.44 -6.81
N PHE A 108 17.42 -9.47 -5.60
CA PHE A 108 17.95 -10.19 -4.45
C PHE A 108 16.93 -11.21 -3.92
N SER A 109 17.42 -12.31 -3.35
CA SER A 109 16.56 -13.26 -2.64
C SER A 109 16.00 -12.58 -1.39
N LEU A 110 14.67 -12.57 -1.23
CA LEU A 110 14.00 -11.99 -0.06
C LEU A 110 14.45 -12.63 1.27
N ASP A 111 14.88 -13.88 1.23
CA ASP A 111 15.42 -14.57 2.41
C ASP A 111 16.77 -13.99 2.88
N LEU A 112 17.45 -13.19 2.04
CA LEU A 112 18.72 -12.52 2.36
C LEU A 112 18.52 -11.07 2.85
N ILE A 113 17.28 -10.61 2.95
CA ILE A 113 16.96 -9.24 3.34
C ILE A 113 16.55 -9.22 4.82
N ASP A 114 17.31 -8.50 5.63
CA ASP A 114 16.96 -8.22 7.02
C ASP A 114 16.01 -7.01 7.07
N LYS A 115 15.05 -7.03 8.00
CA LYS A 115 14.06 -5.98 8.15
C LYS A 115 14.09 -5.42 9.55
N GLU A 116 14.36 -4.13 9.67
CA GLU A 116 14.39 -3.41 10.92
C GLU A 116 13.31 -2.31 10.95
N PHE A 117 12.80 -2.00 12.14
CA PHE A 117 11.95 -0.84 12.35
C PHE A 117 12.65 0.12 13.30
N ASN A 118 13.07 1.26 12.78
CA ASN A 118 13.93 2.17 13.52
C ASN A 118 13.13 3.07 14.48
N PRO A 119 13.79 3.73 15.45
CA PRO A 119 13.13 4.60 16.43
C PRO A 119 12.48 5.87 15.83
N THR A 120 12.75 6.18 14.57
CA THR A 120 12.12 7.32 13.86
C THR A 120 10.79 6.93 13.21
N GLY A 121 10.41 5.67 13.27
CA GLY A 121 9.21 5.15 12.62
C GLY A 121 9.41 4.85 11.14
N THR A 122 10.64 4.50 10.73
CA THR A 122 10.94 4.07 9.35
C THR A 122 11.31 2.59 9.35
N THR A 123 10.67 1.83 8.47
CA THR A 123 11.06 0.45 8.18
C THR A 123 12.19 0.43 7.17
N GLU A 124 13.26 -0.28 7.49
CA GLU A 124 14.46 -0.38 6.65
C GLU A 124 14.71 -1.84 6.30
N HIS A 125 15.02 -2.09 5.03
CA HIS A 125 15.41 -3.38 4.51
C HIS A 125 16.90 -3.33 4.20
N PHE A 126 17.65 -4.24 4.80
CA PHE A 126 19.10 -4.33 4.68
C PHE A 126 19.49 -5.56 3.87
N LEU A 127 20.50 -5.40 3.03
CA LEU A 127 21.15 -6.47 2.30
C LEU A 127 22.64 -6.51 2.68
N TRP A 128 23.17 -7.70 2.91
CA TRP A 128 24.60 -7.87 3.13
C TRP A 128 25.37 -7.75 1.81
N SER A 129 26.31 -6.83 1.73
CA SER A 129 27.22 -6.68 0.60
C SER A 129 28.54 -7.38 0.90
N SER A 130 28.86 -8.42 0.12
CA SER A 130 30.16 -9.11 0.21
C SER A 130 31.31 -8.22 -0.22
N GLN A 131 31.07 -7.21 -1.07
CA GLN A 131 32.09 -6.30 -1.59
C GLN A 131 32.57 -5.32 -0.52
N THR A 132 31.65 -4.70 0.20
CA THR A 132 31.94 -3.70 1.24
C THR A 132 32.00 -4.31 2.64
N GLN A 133 31.60 -5.58 2.80
CA GLN A 133 31.47 -6.26 4.09
C GLN A 133 30.58 -5.44 5.05
N SER A 134 29.49 -4.88 4.51
CA SER A 134 28.54 -4.03 5.24
C SER A 134 27.09 -4.41 4.94
N TRP A 135 26.20 -4.04 5.84
CA TRP A 135 24.76 -4.05 5.60
C TRP A 135 24.36 -2.76 4.92
N ASP A 136 23.91 -2.87 3.67
CA ASP A 136 23.49 -1.73 2.87
C ASP A 136 21.96 -1.65 2.87
N ILE A 137 21.44 -0.43 3.00
CA ILE A 137 19.99 -0.19 2.96
C ILE A 137 19.53 -0.25 1.50
N VAL A 138 18.70 -1.22 1.18
CA VAL A 138 18.16 -1.41 -0.18
C VAL A 138 16.76 -0.84 -0.34
N ASN A 139 16.00 -0.67 0.75
CA ASN A 139 14.66 -0.12 0.71
C ASN A 139 14.24 0.49 2.07
N THR A 140 13.52 1.61 2.05
CA THR A 140 13.02 2.28 3.26
C THR A 140 11.56 2.71 3.13
N HIS A 141 10.76 2.63 4.19
CA HIS A 141 9.38 3.12 4.19
C HIS A 141 9.09 3.91 5.47
N PRO A 142 8.60 5.16 5.39
CA PRO A 142 8.32 5.96 4.18
C PRO A 142 9.57 6.42 3.42
N ILE A 143 9.56 6.44 2.08
CA ILE A 143 10.67 6.99 1.26
C ILE A 143 10.50 8.47 0.91
N ASP A 144 9.25 8.93 0.83
CA ASP A 144 8.90 10.30 0.44
C ASP A 144 7.67 10.79 1.20
N GLN A 145 7.32 12.05 0.97
CA GLN A 145 6.22 12.72 1.67
C GLN A 145 4.85 12.08 1.37
N CYS A 146 4.64 11.49 0.19
CA CYS A 146 3.37 10.89 -0.19
C CYS A 146 3.12 9.51 0.43
N GLU A 147 4.12 8.90 1.08
CA GLU A 147 3.95 7.65 1.82
C GLU A 147 3.43 7.84 3.23
N TYR A 148 3.60 9.04 3.80
CA TYR A 148 2.99 9.36 5.08
C TYR A 148 1.47 9.42 4.94
N TYR A 149 0.80 8.92 5.97
CA TYR A 149 -0.65 8.77 5.97
C TYR A 149 -1.34 10.14 5.87
N ALA A 150 -2.26 10.25 4.90
CA ALA A 150 -3.14 11.42 4.74
C ALA A 150 -2.41 12.78 4.65
N VAL A 151 -1.22 12.81 4.02
CA VAL A 151 -0.50 14.07 3.77
C VAL A 151 -1.31 15.03 2.90
N CYS A 152 -1.96 14.50 1.86
CA CYS A 152 -2.96 15.25 1.14
C CYS A 152 -4.31 15.11 1.83
N GLY A 153 -5.05 16.22 1.83
CA GLY A 153 -6.37 16.29 2.43
C GLY A 153 -7.38 15.34 1.79
N VAL A 154 -8.56 15.29 2.40
CA VAL A 154 -9.70 14.52 1.91
C VAL A 154 -9.98 14.81 0.42
N ASN A 155 -10.30 13.77 -0.33
CA ASN A 155 -10.62 13.82 -1.76
C ASN A 155 -9.52 14.45 -2.62
N SER A 156 -8.26 14.25 -2.22
CA SER A 156 -7.07 14.69 -2.93
C SER A 156 -6.11 13.52 -3.15
N ASN A 157 -5.27 13.64 -4.17
CA ASN A 157 -4.21 12.70 -4.48
C ASN A 157 -2.84 13.31 -4.18
N CYS A 158 -1.88 12.47 -3.78
CA CYS A 158 -0.48 12.84 -3.64
C CYS A 158 0.36 12.34 -4.83
N ASN A 159 1.15 13.23 -5.43
CA ASN A 159 2.16 12.89 -6.42
C ASN A 159 3.45 13.66 -6.11
N ILE A 160 4.51 12.93 -5.81
CA ILE A 160 5.80 13.51 -5.41
C ILE A 160 6.46 14.33 -6.53
N ASN A 161 6.09 14.07 -7.79
CA ASN A 161 6.62 14.75 -8.96
C ASN A 161 5.84 16.03 -9.33
N ASP A 162 4.67 16.26 -8.72
CA ASP A 162 3.84 17.42 -9.02
C ASP A 162 4.19 18.60 -8.10
N LEU A 163 3.92 19.82 -8.59
CA LEU A 163 4.02 21.06 -7.82
C LEU A 163 2.72 21.85 -8.02
N PRO A 164 1.80 21.88 -7.03
CA PRO A 164 1.90 21.29 -5.68
C PRO A 164 1.81 19.75 -5.66
N ILE A 165 2.42 19.12 -4.64
CA ILE A 165 2.40 17.64 -4.47
C ILE A 165 0.99 17.07 -4.22
N CYS A 166 0.06 17.92 -3.77
CA CYS A 166 -1.32 17.57 -3.50
C CYS A 166 -2.24 18.23 -4.52
N VAL A 167 -3.00 17.41 -5.22
CA VAL A 167 -3.98 17.86 -6.21
C VAL A 167 -5.35 17.30 -5.84
N CYS A 168 -6.37 18.16 -5.81
CA CYS A 168 -7.74 17.73 -5.61
C CYS A 168 -8.19 16.80 -6.75
N LEU A 169 -8.98 15.79 -6.41
CA LEU A 169 -9.55 14.92 -7.42
C LEU A 169 -10.55 15.68 -8.29
N GLN A 170 -10.63 15.31 -9.57
CA GLN A 170 -11.62 15.89 -10.48
C GLN A 170 -13.02 15.73 -9.90
N GLY A 171 -13.82 16.80 -10.00
CA GLY A 171 -15.18 16.87 -9.47
C GLY A 171 -15.27 17.12 -7.96
N PHE A 172 -14.14 17.23 -7.25
CA PHE A 172 -14.06 17.76 -5.89
C PHE A 172 -13.60 19.22 -5.84
N ILE A 173 -13.18 19.75 -6.98
CA ILE A 173 -13.24 21.19 -7.28
C ILE A 173 -14.37 21.34 -8.31
N PRO A 174 -15.49 21.98 -7.98
CA PRO A 174 -16.64 22.04 -8.87
C PRO A 174 -16.31 22.85 -10.13
N LYS A 175 -16.49 22.25 -11.30
CA LYS A 175 -16.37 22.95 -12.59
C LYS A 175 -17.51 23.95 -12.79
N TYR A 176 -18.68 23.66 -12.21
CA TYR A 176 -19.89 24.49 -12.30
C TYR A 176 -20.46 24.81 -10.91
N GLN A 177 -19.89 25.81 -10.23
CA GLN A 177 -20.26 26.20 -8.86
C GLN A 177 -21.77 26.36 -8.66
N ALA A 178 -22.48 27.02 -9.58
CA ALA A 178 -23.93 27.23 -9.45
C ALA A 178 -24.75 25.93 -9.40
N LYS A 179 -24.32 24.86 -10.10
CA LYS A 179 -24.97 23.54 -10.05
C LYS A 179 -24.58 22.75 -8.81
N TRP A 180 -23.35 22.94 -8.35
CA TRP A 180 -22.88 22.38 -7.09
C TRP A 180 -23.69 22.95 -5.91
N ASP A 181 -23.87 24.27 -5.89
CA ASP A 181 -24.63 24.99 -4.86
C ASP A 181 -26.13 24.68 -4.90
N SER A 182 -26.68 24.34 -6.08
CA SER A 182 -28.09 24.00 -6.22
C SER A 182 -28.43 22.61 -5.67
N HIS A 183 -27.43 21.76 -5.37
CA HIS A 183 -27.60 20.38 -4.93
C HIS A 183 -28.53 19.57 -5.87
N ASP A 184 -28.59 19.96 -7.16
CA ASP A 184 -29.43 19.31 -8.17
C ASP A 184 -28.61 18.24 -8.91
N TRP A 185 -28.72 17.01 -8.41
CA TRP A 185 -28.03 15.85 -8.94
C TRP A 185 -28.89 15.03 -9.92
N SER A 186 -29.99 15.61 -10.43
CA SER A 186 -30.94 14.94 -11.33
C SER A 186 -30.32 14.47 -12.65
N GLY A 187 -29.19 15.04 -13.05
CA GLY A 187 -28.40 14.61 -14.21
C GLY A 187 -27.73 13.24 -14.07
N GLY A 188 -27.82 12.61 -12.89
CA GLY A 188 -27.24 11.30 -12.61
C GLY A 188 -25.75 11.36 -12.28
N TYR A 189 -25.19 10.17 -12.08
CA TYR A 189 -23.79 9.98 -11.68
C TYR A 189 -23.08 9.07 -12.66
N ARG A 190 -21.77 9.26 -12.77
CA ARG A 190 -20.90 8.37 -13.54
C ARG A 190 -19.57 8.21 -12.83
N PHE A 191 -18.89 7.11 -13.10
CA PHE A 191 -17.61 6.81 -12.47
C PHE A 191 -16.45 7.26 -13.36
N LEU A 192 -15.55 8.04 -12.79
CA LEU A 192 -14.29 8.45 -13.41
C LEU A 192 -13.19 7.46 -13.02
N LYS A 193 -12.46 6.96 -14.02
CA LYS A 193 -11.36 6.04 -13.84
C LYS A 193 -10.06 6.80 -13.53
N TYR A 194 -9.40 6.40 -12.46
CA TYR A 194 -8.03 6.77 -12.12
C TYR A 194 -7.14 5.53 -12.20
N SER A 195 -5.99 5.65 -12.85
CA SER A 195 -5.01 4.57 -13.04
C SER A 195 -3.70 4.90 -12.33
N GLY A 196 -2.88 3.89 -12.05
CA GLY A 196 -1.58 4.09 -11.41
C GLY A 196 -1.70 4.47 -9.94
N MET A 197 -2.76 4.05 -9.24
CA MET A 197 -3.03 4.52 -7.88
C MET A 197 -2.62 3.50 -6.82
N LYS A 198 -2.03 3.98 -5.72
CA LYS A 198 -2.21 3.34 -4.40
C LYS A 198 -3.67 3.57 -4.01
N LEU A 199 -4.41 2.49 -3.78
CA LEU A 199 -5.79 2.60 -3.29
C LEU A 199 -5.82 3.30 -1.92
N ARG A 200 -6.86 4.11 -1.72
CA ARG A 200 -7.15 4.80 -0.46
C ARG A 200 -7.23 3.86 0.74
N ASP A 201 -7.26 4.44 1.94
CA ASP A 201 -7.59 3.71 3.16
C ASP A 201 -8.91 2.92 2.98
N ILE A 202 -8.89 1.64 3.38
CA ILE A 202 -9.99 0.69 3.21
C ILE A 202 -10.62 0.27 4.55
N SER A 203 -10.29 0.96 5.64
CA SER A 203 -10.91 0.77 6.94
C SER A 203 -12.44 0.87 6.88
N SER A 204 -13.00 1.78 6.06
CA SER A 204 -14.43 1.88 5.77
C SER A 204 -14.79 1.39 4.36
N SER A 205 -14.52 0.11 4.10
CA SER A 205 -14.81 -0.52 2.81
C SER A 205 -15.52 -1.86 2.98
N TRP A 206 -16.13 -2.34 1.89
CA TRP A 206 -16.61 -3.71 1.80
C TRP A 206 -16.07 -4.39 0.54
N PHE A 207 -15.76 -5.67 0.67
CA PHE A 207 -15.13 -6.44 -0.40
C PHE A 207 -15.84 -7.77 -0.66
N ASN A 208 -15.74 -8.25 -1.90
CA ASN A 208 -16.21 -9.57 -2.29
C ASN A 208 -15.25 -10.19 -3.30
N LYS A 209 -14.67 -11.35 -2.97
CA LYS A 209 -13.64 -11.99 -3.82
C LYS A 209 -14.19 -12.62 -5.10
N SER A 210 -15.51 -12.86 -5.17
CA SER A 210 -16.15 -13.61 -6.26
C SER A 210 -16.76 -12.73 -7.35
N LEU A 211 -17.08 -11.47 -7.03
CA LEU A 211 -17.71 -10.56 -7.98
C LEU A 211 -16.71 -9.99 -8.98
N SER A 212 -17.16 -9.83 -10.22
CA SER A 212 -16.44 -9.14 -11.28
C SER A 212 -16.57 -7.61 -11.16
N LEU A 213 -15.64 -6.89 -11.80
CA LEU A 213 -15.66 -5.42 -11.84
C LEU A 213 -16.95 -4.86 -12.45
N LYS A 214 -17.53 -5.54 -13.45
CA LYS A 214 -18.76 -5.09 -14.13
C LYS A 214 -20.01 -5.26 -13.28
N GLU A 215 -20.09 -6.37 -12.54
CA GLU A 215 -21.17 -6.56 -11.55
C GLU A 215 -21.07 -5.52 -10.44
N CYS A 216 -19.84 -5.23 -10.03
CA CYS A 216 -19.52 -4.17 -9.08
C CYS A 216 -19.99 -2.78 -9.57
N GLU A 217 -19.68 -2.40 -10.81
CA GLU A 217 -20.14 -1.13 -11.39
C GLU A 217 -21.67 -1.03 -11.33
N THR A 218 -22.36 -2.12 -11.67
CA THR A 218 -23.83 -2.20 -11.62
C THR A 218 -24.36 -2.00 -10.20
N LEU A 219 -23.71 -2.59 -9.19
CA LEU A 219 -24.08 -2.41 -7.78
C LEU A 219 -23.83 -0.97 -7.31
N CYS A 220 -22.71 -0.37 -7.71
CA CYS A 220 -22.36 1.01 -7.34
C CYS A 220 -23.28 2.04 -7.99
N LEU A 221 -23.74 1.80 -9.22
CA LEU A 221 -24.73 2.65 -9.87
C LEU A 221 -26.11 2.58 -9.19
N ARG A 222 -26.46 1.41 -8.61
CA ARG A 222 -27.75 1.21 -7.91
C ARG A 222 -27.75 1.76 -6.48
N ASN A 223 -26.60 1.76 -5.81
CA ASN A 223 -26.50 2.23 -4.43
C ASN A 223 -25.95 3.66 -4.40
N CYS A 224 -26.76 4.61 -3.93
CA CYS A 224 -26.36 6.03 -3.84
C CYS A 224 -25.29 6.30 -2.78
N LEU A 225 -25.00 5.35 -1.89
CA LEU A 225 -24.01 5.49 -0.83
C LEU A 225 -22.58 5.17 -1.27
N TYR A 226 -22.38 4.51 -2.41
CA TYR A 226 -21.04 4.09 -2.82
C TYR A 226 -20.32 5.23 -3.54
N THR A 227 -19.15 5.59 -3.03
CA THR A 227 -18.36 6.73 -3.52
C THR A 227 -17.27 6.31 -4.49
N ALA A 228 -16.77 5.08 -4.38
CA ALA A 228 -15.79 4.53 -5.31
C ALA A 228 -15.82 3.00 -5.34
N TYR A 229 -15.22 2.41 -6.38
CA TYR A 229 -14.95 0.98 -6.45
C TYR A 229 -13.64 0.65 -7.17
N ALA A 230 -13.11 -0.55 -6.93
CA ALA A 230 -11.90 -1.05 -7.56
C ALA A 230 -11.88 -2.60 -7.59
N ASN A 231 -10.98 -3.15 -8.40
CA ASN A 231 -10.61 -4.57 -8.26
C ASN A 231 -9.81 -4.79 -6.97
N LEU A 232 -10.09 -5.90 -6.28
CA LEU A 232 -9.33 -6.29 -5.09
C LEU A 232 -7.94 -6.81 -5.47
N TYR A 233 -7.88 -7.67 -6.49
CA TYR A 233 -6.65 -8.23 -7.03
C TYR A 233 -6.42 -7.78 -8.47
N VAL A 234 -5.17 -7.53 -8.84
CA VAL A 234 -4.79 -7.09 -10.19
C VAL A 234 -4.41 -8.22 -11.15
N ILE A 235 -4.21 -9.44 -10.62
CA ILE A 235 -3.75 -10.58 -11.42
C ILE A 235 -4.84 -11.04 -12.40
N GLY A 236 -4.43 -11.43 -13.61
CA GLY A 236 -5.30 -12.11 -14.57
C GLY A 236 -6.41 -11.23 -15.17
N GLY A 237 -6.18 -9.92 -15.29
CA GLY A 237 -7.18 -8.96 -15.78
C GLY A 237 -8.07 -8.38 -14.67
N GLY A 238 -7.79 -8.70 -13.41
CA GLY A 238 -8.50 -8.19 -12.25
C GLY A 238 -9.54 -9.17 -11.72
N SER A 239 -9.57 -9.33 -10.40
CA SER A 239 -10.59 -10.17 -9.74
C SER A 239 -10.90 -9.67 -8.34
N GLY A 240 -12.10 -10.01 -7.87
CA GLY A 240 -12.62 -9.52 -6.61
C GLY A 240 -12.92 -8.02 -6.65
N TYR A 241 -13.77 -7.60 -5.73
CA TYR A 241 -14.39 -6.30 -5.69
C TYR A 241 -14.12 -5.64 -4.36
N LEU A 242 -13.91 -4.33 -4.39
CA LEU A 242 -13.82 -3.43 -3.26
C LEU A 242 -14.65 -2.17 -3.54
N HIS A 243 -15.44 -1.70 -2.57
CA HIS A 243 -16.09 -0.40 -2.63
C HIS A 243 -15.99 0.36 -1.30
N TRP A 244 -16.22 1.66 -1.40
CA TRP A 244 -16.16 2.59 -0.29
C TRP A 244 -17.46 3.37 -0.14
N PHE A 245 -17.72 3.79 1.10
CA PHE A 245 -18.89 4.57 1.49
C PHE A 245 -18.56 6.04 1.75
N ASP A 246 -17.31 6.32 2.10
CA ASP A 246 -16.90 7.62 2.61
C ASP A 246 -15.98 8.37 1.65
N ASP A 247 -15.54 9.53 2.10
CA ASP A 247 -14.48 10.36 1.55
C ASP A 247 -13.15 9.64 1.32
N ILE A 248 -12.44 10.00 0.25
CA ILE A 248 -11.19 9.39 -0.17
C ILE A 248 -10.01 9.99 0.61
N VAL A 249 -9.23 9.14 1.30
CA VAL A 249 -8.09 9.56 2.12
C VAL A 249 -6.91 8.62 1.89
N ASP A 250 -5.68 9.13 2.01
CA ASP A 250 -4.45 8.34 1.88
C ASP A 250 -4.28 7.72 0.48
N MET A 251 -4.68 8.45 -0.56
CA MET A 251 -4.49 8.07 -1.96
C MET A 251 -3.22 8.71 -2.52
N ARG A 252 -2.49 7.94 -3.32
CA ARG A 252 -1.25 8.35 -3.96
C ARG A 252 -1.19 7.86 -5.40
N ASN A 253 -0.57 8.65 -6.26
CA ASN A 253 -0.18 8.24 -7.59
C ASN A 253 1.22 7.59 -7.57
N HIS A 254 1.29 6.40 -8.13
CA HIS A 254 2.54 5.71 -8.45
C HIS A 254 3.04 6.18 -9.81
N THR A 255 4.28 6.65 -9.84
CA THR A 255 4.91 7.17 -11.05
C THR A 255 5.18 6.10 -12.11
N ASP A 256 4.99 4.83 -11.75
CA ASP A 256 5.15 3.65 -12.59
C ASP A 256 3.79 2.94 -12.82
N GLU A 257 3.46 1.95 -12.01
CA GLU A 257 2.28 1.10 -12.13
C GLU A 257 1.54 1.06 -10.78
N GLY A 258 0.23 0.97 -10.85
CA GLY A 258 -0.63 0.94 -9.66
C GLY A 258 -1.98 0.35 -9.98
N GLN A 259 -2.91 0.45 -9.04
CA GLN A 259 -4.27 -0.06 -9.22
C GLN A 259 -5.18 0.97 -9.89
N GLU A 260 -6.26 0.46 -10.47
CA GLU A 260 -7.33 1.29 -11.01
C GLU A 260 -8.42 1.47 -9.94
N ILE A 261 -8.87 2.71 -9.77
CA ILE A 261 -10.01 3.07 -8.93
C ILE A 261 -11.00 3.90 -9.72
N TYR A 262 -12.27 3.64 -9.51
CA TYR A 262 -13.39 4.28 -10.18
C TYR A 262 -14.14 5.11 -9.15
N ILE A 263 -14.11 6.43 -9.30
CA ILE A 263 -14.64 7.37 -8.32
C ILE A 263 -15.94 7.98 -8.87
N ARG A 264 -16.99 7.95 -8.05
CA ARG A 264 -18.31 8.48 -8.43
C ARG A 264 -18.27 9.99 -8.51
N LEU A 265 -18.72 10.53 -9.63
CA LEU A 265 -18.88 11.96 -9.85
C LEU A 265 -20.27 12.28 -10.39
N PRO A 266 -20.81 13.48 -10.10
CA PRO A 266 -21.95 14.02 -10.82
C PRO A 266 -21.67 14.08 -12.32
N PHE A 267 -22.67 13.78 -13.15
CA PHE A 267 -22.50 13.76 -14.61
C PHE A 267 -21.94 15.06 -15.19
N PHE A 268 -22.26 16.22 -14.59
CA PHE A 268 -21.83 17.52 -15.07
C PHE A 268 -20.36 17.88 -14.74
N GLU A 269 -19.68 17.08 -13.91
CA GLU A 269 -18.27 17.26 -13.55
C GLU A 269 -17.30 16.49 -14.47
N LEU A 270 -17.83 15.75 -15.45
CA LEU A 270 -17.07 15.02 -16.45
C LEU A 270 -16.77 15.87 -17.71
#